data_AF-A0A9D7EVG7-F1
#
_entry.id   AF-A0A9D7EVG7-F1
#
_cell.length_a   1.000
_cell.length_b   1.000
_cell.length_c   1.000
_cell.angle_alpha   90.00
_cell.angle_beta   90.00
_cell.angle_gamma   90.00
#
_symmetry.space_group_name_H-M   'P 1'
#
loop_
_entity.id
_entity.type
_entity.pdbx_description
1 polymer ?
#
loop_
_entity_poly.entity_id
_entity_poly.type
_entity_poly.pdbx_seq_one_letter_code
_entity_poly.pdbx_strand_id
1 'polypeptide(L)'
;MPEQDLVNQLVLKETKNDTKLKGSLTAIEELYESFKQQAKAVDSTLEKHVDALKTKTVFRLQELEKKMLRAEKRKFADQQGQIQKVKAHLFPGNGLQERHENISYYYAKYGAAILQTLYNESLSLEQEFVILTEK
;
A
#
# COMPACT_ATOMS: atom_id res chain seq x y z
N MET A 1 8.27 -9.73 4.42
CA MET A 1 7.90 -8.37 3.97
C MET A 1 6.70 -7.86 4.78
N PRO A 2 6.66 -6.58 5.20
CA PRO A 2 5.53 -6.00 5.93
C PRO A 2 4.24 -5.92 5.09
N GLU A 3 3.08 -6.05 5.72
CA GLU A 3 1.77 -6.05 5.03
C GLU A 3 1.46 -4.73 4.35
N GLN A 4 1.90 -3.63 4.97
CA GLN A 4 1.71 -2.30 4.42
C GLN A 4 2.45 -2.11 3.10
N ASP A 5 3.60 -2.78 2.92
CA ASP A 5 4.40 -2.68 1.70
C ASP A 5 3.77 -3.45 0.54
N LEU A 6 3.20 -4.64 0.81
CA LEU A 6 2.41 -5.41 -0.16
C LEU A 6 1.19 -4.62 -0.66
N VAL A 7 0.44 -4.02 0.27
CA VAL A 7 -0.74 -3.22 -0.07
C VAL A 7 -0.33 -1.98 -0.85
N ASN A 8 0.75 -1.30 -0.46
CA ASN A 8 1.25 -0.13 -1.19
C ASN A 8 1.69 -0.51 -2.61
N GLN A 9 2.38 -1.65 -2.80
CA GLN A 9 2.76 -2.13 -4.13
C GLN A 9 1.55 -2.47 -5.01
N LEU A 10 0.53 -3.13 -4.46
CA LEU A 10 -0.69 -3.45 -5.20
C LEU A 10 -1.44 -2.20 -5.63
N VAL A 11 -1.59 -1.22 -4.72
CA VAL A 11 -2.20 0.07 -5.05
C VAL A 11 -1.38 0.77 -6.14
N LEU A 12 -0.05 0.79 -6.05
CA LEU A 12 0.79 1.43 -7.08
C LEU A 12 0.73 0.74 -8.45
N LYS A 13 0.49 -0.58 -8.48
CA LYS A 13 0.45 -1.38 -9.72
C LYS A 13 -0.91 -1.35 -10.41
N GLU A 14 -2.00 -1.32 -9.64
CA GLU A 14 -3.37 -1.40 -10.14
C GLU A 14 -4.06 -0.04 -10.28
N THR A 15 -3.53 1.02 -9.66
CA THR A 15 -4.16 2.34 -9.73
C THR A 15 -3.93 2.97 -11.11
N LYS A 16 -5.01 3.16 -11.87
CA LYS A 16 -5.04 3.90 -13.14
C LYS A 16 -5.07 5.43 -12.98
N ASN A 17 -5.33 5.91 -11.76
CA ASN A 17 -5.46 7.33 -11.45
C ASN A 17 -4.16 7.86 -10.83
N ASP A 18 -3.60 8.93 -11.39
CA ASP A 18 -2.40 9.54 -10.81
C ASP A 18 -2.75 10.13 -9.44
N THR A 19 -2.37 9.44 -8.37
CA THR A 19 -2.65 9.87 -6.98
C THR A 19 -1.64 10.90 -6.48
N LYS A 20 -0.60 11.19 -7.27
CA LYS A 20 0.41 12.17 -6.92
C LYS A 20 0.05 13.52 -7.52
N LEU A 21 -0.19 14.49 -6.65
CA LEU A 21 -0.40 15.88 -7.06
C LEU A 21 0.93 16.60 -7.38
N LYS A 22 2.04 15.87 -7.52
CA LYS A 22 3.40 16.44 -7.64
C LYS A 22 3.54 17.47 -8.76
N GLY A 23 2.88 17.27 -9.91
CA GLY A 23 2.91 18.23 -11.03
C GLY A 23 2.11 19.52 -10.79
N SER A 24 1.17 19.53 -9.82
CA SER A 24 0.34 20.70 -9.51
C SER A 24 1.01 21.66 -8.52
N LEU A 25 1.97 21.20 -7.73
CA LEU A 25 2.65 22.02 -6.72
C LEU A 25 3.55 23.08 -7.34
N THR A 26 4.30 22.73 -8.39
CA THR A 26 5.18 23.67 -9.11
C THR A 26 4.38 24.78 -9.79
N ALA A 27 3.26 24.45 -10.43
CA ALA A 27 2.37 25.45 -11.04
C ALA A 27 1.76 26.42 -10.00
N ILE A 28 1.49 25.92 -8.79
CA ILE A 28 1.00 26.75 -7.69
C ILE A 28 2.09 27.65 -7.14
N GLU A 29 3.33 27.15 -7.06
CA GLU A 29 4.47 27.99 -6.66
C GLU A 29 4.69 29.15 -7.63
N GLU A 30 4.66 28.88 -8.94
CA GLU A 30 4.76 29.91 -9.98
C GLU A 30 3.61 30.93 -9.92
N LEU A 31 2.37 30.46 -9.73
CA LEU A 31 1.21 31.33 -9.59
C LEU A 31 1.33 32.26 -8.37
N TYR A 32 1.75 31.71 -7.23
CA TYR A 32 1.91 32.52 -6.01
C TYR A 32 3.09 33.50 -6.11
N GLU A 33 4.14 33.19 -6.87
CA GLU A 33 5.18 34.19 -7.15
C GLU A 33 4.65 35.34 -8.03
N SER A 34 3.77 35.05 -8.99
CA SER A 34 3.11 36.12 -9.77
C SER A 34 2.25 37.02 -8.88
N PHE A 35 1.51 36.45 -7.92
CA PHE A 35 0.72 37.22 -6.94
C PHE A 35 1.61 38.03 -6.01
N LYS A 36 2.77 37.50 -5.64
CA LYS A 36 3.75 38.20 -4.81
C LYS A 36 4.28 39.46 -5.48
N GLN A 37 4.62 39.36 -6.77
CA GLN A 37 5.06 40.50 -7.57
C GLN A 37 3.97 41.57 -7.73
N GLN A 38 2.72 41.15 -7.99
CA GLN A 38 1.58 42.06 -8.08
C GLN A 38 1.26 42.74 -6.74
N ALA A 39 1.24 41.97 -5.64
CA ALA A 39 0.99 42.50 -4.31
C ALA A 39 2.07 43.49 -3.88
N LYS A 40 3.34 43.21 -4.16
CA LYS A 40 4.47 44.10 -3.86
C LYS A 40 4.40 45.43 -4.62
N ALA A 41 3.86 45.43 -5.84
CA ALA A 41 3.64 46.64 -6.63
C ALA A 41 2.53 47.54 -6.04
N VAL A 42 1.59 46.96 -5.27
CA VAL A 42 0.52 47.69 -4.58
C VAL A 42 0.95 48.13 -3.18
N ASP A 43 1.42 47.19 -2.37
CA ASP A 43 1.91 47.41 -1.00
C ASP A 43 2.87 46.30 -0.59
N SER A 44 4.09 46.67 -0.19
CA SER A 44 5.13 45.73 0.23
C SER A 44 4.77 44.91 1.47
N THR A 45 3.81 45.38 2.29
CA THR A 45 3.33 44.63 3.47
C THR A 45 2.45 43.43 3.10
N LEU A 46 1.83 43.44 1.91
CA LEU A 46 0.99 42.35 1.40
C LEU A 46 1.79 41.12 0.99
N GLU A 47 3.11 41.26 0.79
CA GLU A 47 4.02 40.17 0.43
C GLU A 47 3.96 39.02 1.45
N LYS A 48 3.96 39.35 2.75
CA LYS A 48 3.82 38.39 3.84
C LYS A 48 2.45 37.71 3.88
N HIS A 49 1.40 38.44 3.49
CA HIS A 49 0.05 37.87 3.40
C HIS A 49 -0.07 36.85 2.27
N VAL A 50 0.55 37.11 1.11
CA VAL A 50 0.60 36.17 -0.02
C VAL A 50 1.37 34.90 0.35
N ASP A 51 2.52 35.01 1.03
CA ASP A 51 3.30 33.85 1.48
C ASP A 51 2.52 32.98 2.50
N ALA A 52 1.76 33.61 3.40
CA ALA A 52 0.91 32.91 4.35
C ALA A 52 -0.23 32.14 3.65
N LEU A 53 -0.83 32.73 2.62
CA LEU A 53 -1.86 32.09 1.78
C LEU A 53 -1.30 30.91 0.98
N LYS A 54 -0.08 31.05 0.42
CA LYS A 54 0.64 29.98 -0.27
C LYS A 54 0.81 28.78 0.65
N THR A 55 1.38 29.01 1.83
CA THR A 55 1.63 27.96 2.84
C THR A 55 0.35 27.22 3.23
N LYS A 56 -0.74 27.96 3.48
CA LYS A 56 -2.03 27.38 3.84
C LYS A 56 -2.63 26.54 2.70
N THR A 57 -2.45 26.98 1.46
CA THR A 57 -2.95 26.27 0.27
C THR A 57 -2.17 24.99 0.03
N VAL A 58 -0.84 25.04 0.09
CA VAL A 58 0.03 23.85 -0.02
C VAL A 58 -0.35 22.81 1.04
N PHE A 59 -0.53 23.22 2.29
CA PHE A 59 -0.96 22.32 3.36
C PHE A 59 -2.30 21.63 3.04
N ARG A 60 -3.30 22.39 2.58
CA ARG A 60 -4.61 21.83 2.20
C ARG A 60 -4.53 20.86 1.03
N LEU A 61 -3.63 21.10 0.07
CA LEU A 61 -3.42 20.20 -1.06
C LEU A 61 -2.74 18.90 -0.63
N GLN A 62 -1.79 18.97 0.30
CA GLN A 62 -1.21 17.76 0.91
C GLN A 62 -2.26 16.95 1.68
N GLU A 63 -3.19 17.61 2.37
CA GLU A 63 -4.32 16.92 3.00
C GLU A 63 -5.26 16.27 1.99
N LEU A 64 -5.52 16.95 0.86
CA LEU A 64 -6.30 16.39 -0.25
C LEU A 64 -5.61 15.16 -0.83
N GLU A 65 -4.31 15.22 -1.09
CA GLU A 65 -3.50 14.08 -1.57
C GLU A 65 -3.63 12.89 -0.62
N LYS A 66 -3.47 13.12 0.70
CA LYS A 66 -3.66 12.07 1.72
C LYS A 66 -5.08 11.50 1.70
N LYS A 67 -6.11 12.33 1.50
CA LYS A 67 -7.51 11.88 1.41
C LYS A 67 -7.74 11.06 0.14
N MET A 68 -7.22 11.49 -1.00
CA MET A 68 -7.29 10.75 -2.26
C MET A 68 -6.62 9.38 -2.13
N LEU A 69 -5.41 9.33 -1.57
CA LEU A 69 -4.69 8.09 -1.35
C LEU A 69 -5.42 7.16 -0.37
N ARG A 70 -6.05 7.69 0.68
CA ARG A 70 -6.91 6.91 1.58
C ARG A 70 -8.18 6.40 0.89
N ALA A 71 -8.82 7.22 0.06
CA ALA A 71 -10.01 6.82 -0.68
C ALA A 71 -9.71 5.72 -1.69
N GLU A 72 -8.57 5.82 -2.38
CA GLU A 72 -8.12 4.78 -3.28
C GLU A 72 -7.79 3.49 -2.51
N LYS A 73 -7.01 3.58 -1.41
CA LYS A 73 -6.78 2.43 -0.52
C LYS A 73 -8.07 1.76 -0.02
N ARG A 74 -9.15 2.50 0.21
CA ARG A 74 -10.46 1.93 0.56
C ARG A 74 -11.09 1.13 -0.58
N LYS A 75 -10.91 1.53 -1.84
CA LYS A 75 -11.34 0.70 -2.98
C LYS A 75 -10.54 -0.61 -3.05
N PHE A 76 -9.28 -0.54 -2.66
CA PHE A 76 -8.41 -1.70 -2.52
C PHE A 76 -8.60 -2.44 -1.17
N ALA A 77 -9.58 -2.08 -0.33
CA ALA A 77 -9.75 -2.68 1.00
C ALA A 77 -10.12 -4.17 0.93
N ASP A 78 -10.92 -4.56 -0.07
CA ASP A 78 -11.28 -5.97 -0.27
C ASP A 78 -10.05 -6.79 -0.66
N GLN A 79 -9.23 -6.27 -1.57
CA GLN A 79 -7.96 -6.89 -1.96
C GLN A 79 -6.96 -6.91 -0.80
N GLN A 80 -6.92 -5.84 0.02
CA GLN A 80 -6.13 -5.82 1.25
C GLN A 80 -6.59 -6.91 2.22
N GLY A 81 -7.91 -7.10 2.39
CA GLY A 81 -8.46 -8.17 3.20
C GLY A 81 -8.08 -9.56 2.67
N GLN A 82 -8.07 -9.75 1.35
CA GLN A 82 -7.62 -11.00 0.73
C GLN A 82 -6.13 -11.27 1.00
N ILE A 83 -5.25 -10.28 0.81
CA ILE A 83 -3.81 -10.42 1.13
C ILE A 83 -3.61 -10.76 2.60
N GLN A 84 -4.32 -10.08 3.50
CA GLN A 84 -4.22 -10.34 4.93
C GLN A 84 -4.66 -11.76 5.30
N LYS A 85 -5.75 -12.24 4.72
CA LYS A 85 -6.20 -13.62 4.90
C LYS A 85 -5.18 -14.63 4.40
N VAL A 86 -4.65 -14.44 3.19
CA VAL A 86 -3.63 -15.31 2.61
C VAL A 86 -2.36 -15.31 3.45
N LYS A 87 -1.88 -14.13 3.86
CA LYS A 87 -0.68 -14.01 4.69
C LYS A 87 -0.89 -14.63 6.08
N ALA A 88 -2.04 -14.41 6.71
CA ALA A 88 -2.36 -15.01 8.01
C ALA A 88 -2.43 -16.54 7.93
N HIS A 89 -2.88 -17.08 6.80
CA HIS A 89 -2.92 -18.52 6.58
C HIS A 89 -1.52 -19.12 6.31
N LEU A 90 -0.73 -18.50 5.44
CA LEU A 90 0.62 -18.98 5.10
C LEU A 90 1.67 -18.70 6.20
N PHE A 91 1.48 -17.62 6.95
CA PHE A 91 2.41 -17.16 7.99
C PHE A 91 1.68 -16.81 9.29
N PRO A 92 1.05 -17.79 9.96
CA PRO A 92 0.32 -17.56 11.20
C PRO A 92 1.25 -16.94 12.26
N GLY A 93 0.82 -15.84 12.88
CA GLY A 93 1.63 -15.12 13.88
C GLY A 93 2.94 -14.52 13.35
N ASN A 94 3.08 -14.33 12.03
CA ASN A 94 4.34 -14.03 11.34
C ASN A 94 5.42 -15.15 11.46
N GLY A 95 5.03 -16.36 11.87
CA GLY A 95 5.86 -17.57 11.84
C GLY A 95 5.56 -18.43 10.62
N LEU A 96 6.32 -19.51 10.43
CA LEU A 96 6.03 -20.50 9.38
C LEU A 96 4.81 -21.33 9.75
N GLN A 97 3.94 -21.63 8.77
CA GLN A 97 2.76 -22.45 8.94
C GLN A 97 3.05 -23.78 9.65
N GLU A 98 4.10 -24.49 9.23
CA GLU A 98 4.53 -25.78 9.79
C GLU A 98 4.83 -25.74 11.31
N ARG A 99 5.15 -24.57 11.86
CA ARG A 99 5.47 -24.39 13.28
C ARG A 99 4.24 -24.14 14.14
N HIS A 100 3.11 -23.82 13.52
CA HIS A 100 1.88 -23.45 14.19
C HIS A 100 0.75 -24.45 13.93
N GLU A 101 0.71 -25.05 12.75
CA GLU A 101 -0.35 -25.97 12.36
C GLU A 101 0.04 -27.43 12.53
N ASN A 102 -0.94 -28.25 12.92
CA ASN A 102 -0.75 -29.68 13.12
C ASN A 102 -1.19 -30.45 11.87
N ILE A 103 -0.36 -31.39 11.41
CA ILE A 103 -0.64 -32.27 10.27
C ILE A 103 -1.96 -33.05 10.41
N SER A 104 -2.42 -33.33 11.62
CA SER A 104 -3.69 -34.04 11.87
C SER A 104 -4.90 -33.30 11.27
N TYR A 105 -4.88 -31.97 11.23
CA TYR A 105 -5.92 -31.17 10.56
C TYR A 105 -6.00 -31.51 9.07
N TYR A 106 -4.83 -31.55 8.41
CA TYR A 106 -4.71 -31.86 6.99
C TYR A 106 -5.06 -33.32 6.68
N TYR A 107 -4.65 -34.24 7.54
CA TYR A 107 -4.99 -35.65 7.41
C TYR A 107 -6.49 -35.89 7.56
N ALA A 108 -7.16 -35.18 8.48
CA ALA A 108 -8.61 -35.26 8.62
C ALA A 108 -9.35 -34.73 7.38
N LYS A 109 -8.84 -33.66 6.75
CA LYS A 109 -9.46 -33.06 5.54
C LYS A 109 -9.19 -33.85 4.27
N TYR A 110 -7.96 -34.32 4.07
CA TYR A 110 -7.49 -34.88 2.78
C TYR A 110 -7.17 -36.38 2.84
N GLY A 111 -7.28 -37.01 4.01
CA GLY A 111 -6.93 -38.42 4.21
C GLY A 111 -5.46 -38.72 3.99
N ALA A 112 -5.13 -39.98 3.71
CA ALA A 112 -3.76 -40.43 3.51
C ALA A 112 -3.08 -39.82 2.26
N ALA A 113 -3.85 -39.28 1.31
CA ALA A 113 -3.32 -38.69 0.08
C ALA A 113 -2.34 -37.52 0.37
N ILE A 114 -2.57 -36.77 1.45
CA ILE A 114 -1.71 -35.64 1.82
C ILE A 114 -0.27 -36.06 2.10
N LEU A 115 -0.07 -37.26 2.67
CA LEU A 115 1.27 -37.76 2.99
C LEU A 115 2.05 -38.05 1.70
N GLN A 116 1.38 -38.61 0.69
CA GLN A 116 2.01 -38.88 -0.61
C GLN A 116 2.32 -37.58 -1.35
N THR A 117 1.41 -36.61 -1.31
CA THR A 117 1.65 -35.29 -1.91
C THR A 117 2.83 -34.58 -1.24
N LEU A 118 2.88 -34.54 0.09
CA LEU A 118 4.01 -33.95 0.82
C LEU A 118 5.33 -34.66 0.48
N TYR A 119 5.33 -35.99 0.40
CA TYR A 119 6.54 -36.75 0.05
C TYR A 119 7.06 -36.44 -1.35
N ASN A 120 6.15 -36.28 -2.32
CA ASN A 120 6.53 -36.03 -3.71
C ASN A 120 7.00 -34.59 -3.94
N GLU A 121 6.42 -33.63 -3.23
CA GLU A 121 6.62 -32.19 -3.47
C GLU A 121 7.64 -31.55 -2.50
N SER A 122 7.86 -32.13 -1.33
CA SER A 122 8.84 -31.64 -0.34
C SER A 122 10.23 -32.21 -0.61
N LEU A 123 10.91 -31.72 -1.65
CA LEU A 123 12.29 -32.12 -1.95
C LEU A 123 13.24 -31.64 -0.84
N SER A 124 13.91 -32.57 -0.17
CA SER A 124 14.64 -32.36 1.09
C SER A 124 15.96 -31.59 0.98
N LEU A 125 16.43 -31.28 -0.23
CA LEU A 125 17.74 -30.68 -0.48
C LEU A 125 17.68 -29.20 -0.89
N GLU A 126 16.51 -28.70 -1.28
CA GLU A 126 16.34 -27.31 -1.72
C GLU A 126 15.70 -26.51 -0.59
N GLN A 127 16.35 -25.42 -0.14
CA GLN A 127 15.82 -24.52 0.88
C GLN A 127 14.81 -23.54 0.27
N GLU A 128 13.79 -24.08 -0.40
CA GLU A 128 12.75 -23.31 -1.07
C GLU A 128 11.38 -23.56 -0.44
N PHE A 129 10.49 -22.56 -0.56
CA PHE A 129 9.11 -22.71 -0.10
C PHE A 129 8.29 -23.44 -1.16
N VAL A 130 7.62 -24.51 -0.76
CA VAL A 130 6.69 -25.26 -1.60
C VAL A 130 5.26 -24.79 -1.31
N ILE A 131 4.50 -24.43 -2.35
CA ILE A 131 3.09 -24.07 -2.24
C ILE A 131 2.25 -25.22 -2.80
N LEU A 132 1.53 -25.90 -1.91
CA LEU A 132 0.54 -26.90 -2.30
C LEU A 132 -0.81 -26.23 -2.53
N THR A 133 -1.45 -26.51 -3.67
CA THR A 133 -2.75 -25.96 -4.03
C THR A 133 -3.80 -27.06 -4.11
N GLU A 134 -4.98 -26.82 -3.53
CA GLU A 134 -6.16 -27.65 -3.72
C GLU A 134 -6.69 -27.39 -5.15
N LYS A 135 -6.94 -28.45 -5.93
CA LYS A 135 -7.55 -28.34 -7.26
C LYS A 135 -9.06 -28.18 -7.19
#